data_AF-A0A6P7J491-F1
#
_entry.id   AF-A0A6P7J491-F1
#
_cell.length_a   1.000
_cell.length_b   1.000
_cell.length_c   1.000
_cell.angle_alpha   90.00
_cell.angle_beta   90.00
_cell.angle_gamma   90.00
#
_symmetry.space_group_name_H-M   'P 1'
#
loop_
_entity.id
_entity.type
_entity.pdbx_description
1 polymer ?
#
loop_
_entity_poly.entity_id
_entity_poly.type
_entity_poly.pdbx_seq_one_letter_code
_entity_poly.pdbx_strand_id
1 'polypeptide(L)'
;MTTSMATLQETYNQQGFLSALPVLSETELREARQAFAELEDEFGEEYTQYSLHNVHLKYPWVMNLTKHPHVLQVIKAVLGPDVILLDSRFICKYPALKPADIKESEQDVVKPDGEDGLPYVAWHQDMRYWGIAGGPVLSVWLALDDSQRENGALQVIPGTHHSGMLPHRQAIRPGNMLSVNQEIPEELVDAEKTVYCPLLAGQMSIHDGLLVHASDPNTSQRRRCGFVIRYVPTCAYPIQDPDRPRKFQATMLACGMDHFNHFSNKST
;
A
#
# COMPACT_ATOMS: atom_id res chain seq x y z
N MET A 1 -11.69 -18.80 15.25
CA MET A 1 -12.14 -19.62 14.12
C MET A 1 -11.26 -19.25 12.93
N THR A 2 -10.57 -20.22 12.33
CA THR A 2 -9.75 -19.98 11.13
C THR A 2 -10.68 -19.89 9.92
N THR A 3 -10.81 -18.70 9.33
CA THR A 3 -11.59 -18.50 8.09
C THR A 3 -10.96 -19.32 6.96
N SER A 4 -11.78 -20.07 6.22
CA SER A 4 -11.28 -20.89 5.11
C SER A 4 -10.75 -20.03 3.96
N MET A 5 -9.79 -20.53 3.18
CA MET A 5 -9.26 -19.81 2.00
C MET A 5 -10.36 -19.52 0.96
N ALA A 6 -11.33 -20.42 0.80
CA ALA A 6 -12.48 -20.21 -0.09
C ALA A 6 -13.33 -19.02 0.36
N THR A 7 -13.56 -18.89 1.68
CA THR A 7 -14.29 -17.74 2.25
C THR A 7 -13.54 -16.42 2.08
N LEU A 8 -12.21 -16.44 2.20
CA LEU A 8 -11.38 -15.25 1.93
C LEU A 8 -11.46 -14.85 0.47
N GLN A 9 -11.36 -15.80 -0.45
CA GLN A 9 -11.46 -15.55 -1.89
C GLN A 9 -12.84 -14.98 -2.25
N GLU A 10 -13.92 -15.55 -1.71
CA GLU A 10 -15.28 -15.06 -1.95
C GLU A 10 -15.48 -13.63 -1.41
N THR A 11 -15.03 -13.37 -0.18
CA THR A 11 -15.06 -12.03 0.42
C THR A 11 -14.28 -11.03 -0.45
N TYR A 12 -13.07 -11.39 -0.88
CA TYR A 12 -12.27 -10.53 -1.75
C TYR A 12 -12.99 -10.26 -3.08
N ASN A 13 -13.56 -11.29 -3.72
CA ASN A 13 -14.25 -11.11 -4.99
C ASN A 13 -15.47 -10.17 -4.86
N GLN A 14 -16.20 -10.26 -3.75
CA GLN A 14 -17.37 -9.41 -3.50
C GLN A 14 -16.99 -7.99 -3.09
N GLN A 15 -16.03 -7.84 -2.17
CA GLN A 15 -15.73 -6.56 -1.50
C GLN A 15 -14.53 -5.83 -2.09
N GLY A 16 -13.63 -6.54 -2.75
CA GLY A 16 -12.38 -6.03 -3.33
C GLY A 16 -11.22 -5.92 -2.34
N PHE A 17 -11.40 -6.34 -1.08
CA PHE A 17 -10.34 -6.29 -0.06
C PHE A 17 -10.50 -7.37 1.02
N LEU A 18 -9.42 -7.60 1.75
CA LEU A 18 -9.38 -8.32 3.03
C LEU A 18 -8.53 -7.51 4.01
N SER A 19 -8.82 -7.60 5.31
CA SER A 19 -8.10 -6.83 6.33
C SER A 19 -7.89 -7.63 7.62
N ALA A 20 -7.00 -7.14 8.47
CA ALA A 20 -6.62 -7.71 9.77
C ALA A 20 -6.14 -9.17 9.70
N LEU A 21 -5.46 -9.54 8.62
CA LEU A 21 -4.91 -10.88 8.43
C LEU A 21 -3.57 -10.98 9.18
N PRO A 22 -3.38 -11.91 10.14
CA PRO A 22 -2.11 -12.07 10.84
C PRO A 22 -1.03 -12.63 9.90
N VAL A 23 0.17 -12.02 9.91
CA VAL A 23 1.28 -12.44 9.06
C VAL A 23 2.52 -12.73 9.88
N LEU A 24 3.07 -11.71 10.54
CA LEU A 24 4.34 -11.79 11.24
C LEU A 24 4.14 -12.27 12.67
N SER A 25 5.00 -13.17 13.11
CA SER A 25 5.20 -13.46 14.52
C SER A 25 5.82 -12.26 15.24
N GLU A 26 5.79 -12.27 16.58
CA GLU A 26 6.42 -11.23 17.39
C GLU A 26 7.92 -11.08 17.11
N THR A 27 8.63 -12.20 16.89
CA THR A 27 10.05 -12.21 16.55
C THR A 27 10.30 -11.58 15.17
N GLU A 28 9.56 -12.00 14.14
CA GLU A 28 9.71 -11.45 12.78
C GLU A 28 9.37 -9.96 12.74
N LEU A 29 8.32 -9.54 13.45
CA LEU A 29 7.96 -8.13 13.57
C LEU A 29 9.07 -7.31 14.24
N ARG A 30 9.65 -7.82 15.33
CA ARG A 30 10.76 -7.15 16.02
C ARG A 30 11.98 -7.00 15.12
N GLU A 31 12.35 -8.05 14.39
CA GLU A 31 13.47 -8.03 13.44
C GLU A 31 13.22 -7.06 12.28
N ALA A 32 12.03 -7.08 11.69
CA ALA A 32 11.67 -6.16 10.62
C ALA A 32 11.67 -4.69 11.09
N ARG A 33 11.18 -4.42 12.31
CA ARG A 33 11.22 -3.09 12.91
C ARG A 33 12.64 -2.61 13.19
N GLN A 34 13.49 -3.48 13.73
CA GLN A 34 14.90 -3.14 13.99
C GLN A 34 15.63 -2.82 12.68
N ALA A 35 15.45 -3.66 11.66
CA ALA A 35 16.06 -3.43 10.35
C ALA A 35 15.51 -2.17 9.65
N PHE A 36 14.24 -1.83 9.86
CA PHE A 36 13.68 -0.58 9.35
C PHE A 36 14.23 0.65 10.11
N ALA A 37 14.38 0.57 11.43
CA ALA A 37 14.96 1.63 12.24
C ALA A 37 16.40 1.96 11.81
N GLU A 38 17.19 0.96 11.43
CA GLU A 38 18.53 1.17 10.86
C GLU A 38 18.48 1.97 9.55
N LEU A 39 17.46 1.76 8.70
CA LEU A 39 17.26 2.58 7.50
C LEU A 39 16.81 4.00 7.84
N GLU A 40 16.01 4.19 8.88
CA GLU A 40 15.64 5.53 9.36
C GLU A 40 16.84 6.29 9.91
N ASP A 41 17.70 5.63 10.67
CA ASP A 41 18.95 6.22 11.19
C ASP A 41 19.90 6.61 10.05
N GLU A 42 19.97 5.79 8.98
CA GLU A 42 20.82 6.06 7.82
C GLU A 42 20.28 7.17 6.90
N PHE A 43 18.98 7.16 6.59
CA PHE A 43 18.39 8.00 5.55
C PHE A 43 17.48 9.14 6.07
N GLY A 44 17.07 9.09 7.33
CA GLY A 44 16.16 10.05 7.94
C GLY A 44 14.66 9.82 7.63
N GLU A 45 13.80 10.42 8.44
CA GLU A 45 12.33 10.30 8.35
C GLU A 45 11.79 10.78 6.99
N GLU A 46 12.29 11.90 6.46
CA GLU A 46 11.83 12.49 5.19
C GLU A 46 12.01 11.51 4.02
N TYR A 47 13.18 10.88 3.94
CA TYR A 47 13.46 9.90 2.89
C TYR A 47 12.65 8.62 3.08
N THR A 48 12.64 8.09 4.30
CA THR A 48 11.95 6.83 4.62
C THR A 48 10.43 6.94 4.57
N GLN A 49 9.86 8.15 4.65
CA GLN A 49 8.42 8.40 4.52
C GLN A 49 7.82 7.80 3.25
N TYR A 50 8.54 7.90 2.13
CA TYR A 50 8.00 7.48 0.83
C TYR A 50 9.04 7.04 -0.21
N SER A 51 10.35 7.26 0.00
CA SER A 51 11.37 7.07 -1.05
C SER A 51 12.00 5.67 -1.09
N LEU A 52 11.76 4.82 -0.08
CA LEU A 52 12.20 3.43 -0.05
C LEU A 52 11.36 2.55 -1.00
N HIS A 53 11.61 2.67 -2.30
CA HIS A 53 10.92 1.98 -3.38
C HIS A 53 11.80 0.89 -4.02
N ASN A 54 11.24 -0.30 -4.21
CA ASN A 54 11.89 -1.49 -4.75
C ASN A 54 13.18 -1.90 -4.03
N VAL A 55 13.27 -1.55 -2.75
CA VAL A 55 14.44 -1.85 -1.91
C VAL A 55 14.51 -3.34 -1.54
N HIS A 56 13.49 -4.14 -1.87
CA HIS A 56 13.57 -5.61 -1.88
C HIS A 56 14.71 -6.15 -2.75
N LEU A 57 15.12 -5.42 -3.80
CA LEU A 57 16.27 -5.79 -4.62
C LEU A 57 17.62 -5.60 -3.91
N LYS A 58 17.65 -4.80 -2.83
CA LYS A 58 18.87 -4.43 -2.10
C LYS A 58 18.99 -5.16 -0.76
N TYR A 59 17.88 -5.29 -0.05
CA TYR A 59 17.86 -5.81 1.31
C TYR A 59 17.17 -7.18 1.37
N PRO A 60 17.90 -8.26 1.72
CA PRO A 60 17.34 -9.61 1.81
C PRO A 60 16.15 -9.73 2.76
N TRP A 61 16.14 -8.99 3.87
CA TRP A 61 15.01 -9.01 4.81
C TRP A 61 13.73 -8.47 4.18
N VAL A 62 13.83 -7.43 3.33
CA VAL A 62 12.69 -6.88 2.59
C VAL A 62 12.20 -7.88 1.54
N MET A 63 13.12 -8.55 0.83
CA MET A 63 12.77 -9.63 -0.10
C MET A 63 12.04 -10.79 0.61
N ASN A 64 12.46 -11.13 1.83
CA ASN A 64 11.81 -12.20 2.59
C ASN A 64 10.37 -11.83 2.95
N LEU A 65 10.09 -10.56 3.27
CA LEU A 65 8.72 -10.09 3.50
C LEU A 65 7.85 -10.19 2.25
N THR A 66 8.38 -9.90 1.05
CA THR A 66 7.62 -10.07 -0.21
C THR A 66 7.34 -11.52 -0.59
N LYS A 67 8.03 -12.48 0.03
CA LYS A 67 7.83 -13.91 -0.19
C LYS A 67 7.36 -14.65 1.06
N HIS A 68 6.89 -13.92 2.06
CA HIS A 68 6.49 -14.51 3.33
C HIS A 68 5.38 -15.55 3.14
N PRO A 69 5.46 -16.76 3.75
CA PRO A 69 4.50 -17.84 3.51
C PRO A 69 3.03 -17.46 3.74
N HIS A 70 2.73 -16.74 4.82
CA HIS A 70 1.35 -16.29 5.11
C HIS A 70 0.85 -15.24 4.11
N VAL A 71 1.76 -14.41 3.56
CA VAL A 71 1.39 -13.47 2.48
C VAL A 71 1.05 -14.30 1.24
N LEU A 72 2.00 -15.09 0.75
CA LEU A 72 1.83 -15.86 -0.49
C LEU A 72 0.66 -16.85 -0.44
N GLN A 73 0.31 -17.38 0.73
CA GLN A 73 -0.89 -18.22 0.90
C GLN A 73 -2.16 -17.48 0.48
N VAL A 74 -2.34 -16.24 0.95
CA VAL A 74 -3.50 -15.40 0.64
C VAL A 74 -3.44 -14.92 -0.81
N ILE A 75 -2.26 -14.48 -1.28
CA ILE A 75 -2.09 -14.04 -2.68
C ILE A 75 -2.44 -15.17 -3.65
N LYS A 76 -1.99 -16.40 -3.38
CA LYS A 76 -2.31 -17.56 -4.22
C LYS A 76 -3.79 -17.92 -4.22
N ALA A 77 -4.49 -17.71 -3.10
CA ALA A 77 -5.93 -17.93 -3.03
C ALA A 77 -6.71 -16.95 -3.92
N VAL A 78 -6.18 -15.74 -4.11
CA VAL A 78 -6.85 -14.69 -4.92
C VAL A 78 -6.39 -14.68 -6.37
N LEU A 79 -5.08 -14.70 -6.63
CA LEU A 79 -4.49 -14.56 -7.97
C LEU A 79 -4.24 -15.89 -8.68
N GLY A 80 -4.33 -17.01 -7.96
CA GLY A 80 -3.91 -18.32 -8.46
C GLY A 80 -2.46 -18.66 -8.14
N PRO A 81 -1.96 -19.82 -8.61
CA PRO A 81 -0.71 -20.40 -8.13
C PRO A 81 0.56 -19.71 -8.65
N ASP A 82 0.46 -18.98 -9.76
CA ASP A 82 1.57 -18.41 -10.51
C ASP A 82 1.55 -16.88 -10.44
N VAL A 83 2.47 -16.31 -9.65
CA VAL A 83 2.41 -14.91 -9.24
C VAL A 83 3.74 -14.21 -9.47
N ILE A 84 3.66 -13.02 -10.07
CA ILE A 84 4.77 -12.07 -10.19
C ILE A 84 4.66 -11.03 -9.07
N LEU A 85 5.76 -10.81 -8.36
CA LEU A 85 6.00 -9.59 -7.58
C LEU A 85 6.28 -8.46 -8.56
N LEU A 86 5.44 -7.44 -8.56
CA LEU A 86 5.53 -6.30 -9.46
C LEU A 86 6.49 -5.24 -8.92
N ASP A 87 6.25 -4.81 -7.68
CA ASP A 87 7.01 -3.78 -7.00
C ASP A 87 6.79 -3.84 -5.47
N SER A 88 7.55 -3.04 -4.72
CA SER A 88 7.29 -2.84 -3.29
C SER A 88 7.75 -1.46 -2.80
N ARG A 89 7.16 -0.96 -1.72
CA ARG A 89 7.50 0.36 -1.15
C ARG A 89 7.17 0.45 0.34
N PHE A 90 8.02 1.09 1.13
CA PHE A 90 7.63 1.55 2.47
C PHE A 90 6.91 2.89 2.40
N ILE A 91 5.79 2.99 3.13
CA ILE A 91 5.05 4.24 3.29
C ILE A 91 4.85 4.46 4.79
N CYS A 92 5.51 5.49 5.32
CA CYS A 92 5.32 5.92 6.68
C CYS A 92 4.54 7.24 6.73
N LYS A 93 3.79 7.44 7.81
CA LYS A 93 3.27 8.74 8.24
C LYS A 93 3.78 9.01 9.64
N TYR A 94 4.72 9.93 9.77
CA TYR A 94 5.28 10.35 11.05
C TYR A 94 4.31 11.28 11.79
N PRO A 95 4.41 11.38 13.12
CA PRO A 95 3.69 12.39 13.89
C PRO A 95 3.93 13.79 13.34
N ALA A 96 2.86 14.52 13.07
CA ALA A 96 2.94 15.89 12.56
C ALA A 96 3.51 16.88 13.58
N LEU A 97 3.37 16.56 14.87
CA LEU A 97 3.86 17.38 15.98
C LEU A 97 5.05 16.66 16.60
N LYS A 98 6.25 17.25 16.51
CA LYS A 98 7.38 16.72 17.28
C LYS A 98 7.20 17.10 18.75
N PRO A 99 7.59 16.26 19.72
CA PRO A 99 7.45 16.57 21.14
C PRO A 99 8.07 17.92 21.55
N ALA A 100 9.11 18.38 20.84
CA ALA A 100 9.75 19.68 21.04
C ALA A 100 8.88 20.88 20.64
N ASP A 101 7.86 20.68 19.80
CA ASP A 101 6.97 21.72 19.30
C ASP A 101 5.67 21.82 20.12
N ILE A 102 5.44 20.89 21.05
CA ILE A 102 4.30 20.91 21.98
C ILE A 102 4.66 21.86 23.14
N LYS A 103 4.30 23.13 23.01
CA LYS A 103 4.33 24.07 24.14
C LYS A 103 3.18 23.74 25.10
N GLU A 104 3.44 23.70 26.41
CA GLU A 104 2.51 23.33 27.50
C GLU A 104 1.30 24.28 27.71
N SER A 105 0.87 25.05 26.71
CA SER A 105 -0.32 25.91 26.85
C SER A 105 -1.51 25.30 26.14
N GLU A 106 -2.53 24.90 26.92
CA GLU A 106 -3.82 24.30 26.51
C GLU A 106 -4.69 25.14 25.53
N GLN A 107 -4.16 26.18 24.87
CA GLN A 107 -5.00 27.09 24.08
C GLN A 107 -4.56 27.38 22.65
N ASP A 108 -3.38 26.96 22.19
CA ASP A 108 -3.03 27.12 20.77
C ASP A 108 -2.13 25.96 20.33
N VAL A 109 -2.76 24.90 19.79
CA VAL A 109 -2.04 23.94 18.96
C VAL A 109 -1.59 24.70 17.72
N VAL A 110 -0.33 25.10 17.70
CA VAL A 110 0.33 25.61 16.50
C VAL A 110 0.27 24.46 15.49
N LYS A 111 -0.67 24.56 14.55
CA LYS A 111 -0.64 23.75 13.33
C LYS A 111 0.73 24.00 12.70
N PRO A 112 1.45 22.97 12.21
CA PRO A 112 2.69 23.22 11.51
C PRO A 112 2.43 24.25 10.41
N ASP A 113 3.06 25.42 10.57
CA ASP A 113 3.04 26.52 9.62
C ASP A 113 3.81 26.07 8.37
N GLY A 114 3.13 25.33 7.50
CA GLY A 114 3.63 24.93 6.20
C GLY A 114 2.48 24.94 5.21
N GLU A 115 2.65 25.66 4.10
CA GLU A 115 1.70 25.69 2.97
C GLU A 115 1.39 24.28 2.42
N ASP A 116 2.18 23.26 2.79
CA ASP A 116 2.16 21.91 2.24
C ASP A 116 1.16 20.92 2.86
N GLY A 117 0.45 21.27 3.94
CA GLY A 117 -0.57 20.40 4.54
C GLY A 117 -0.04 19.07 5.13
N LEU A 118 -0.85 18.38 5.94
CA LEU A 118 -0.43 17.10 6.53
C LEU A 118 -0.47 15.95 5.50
N PRO A 119 0.54 15.04 5.47
CA PRO A 119 0.60 13.96 4.49
C PRO A 119 -0.61 13.03 4.50
N TYR A 120 -1.31 12.92 3.38
CA TYR A 120 -2.45 12.02 3.18
C TYR A 120 -2.37 11.30 1.83
N VAL A 121 -3.20 10.29 1.63
CA VAL A 121 -3.37 9.65 0.32
C VAL A 121 -4.81 9.89 -0.08
N ALA A 122 -5.02 10.64 -1.17
CA ALA A 122 -6.35 10.95 -1.67
C ALA A 122 -7.09 9.68 -2.14
N TRP A 123 -8.40 9.78 -2.32
CA TRP A 123 -9.18 8.72 -2.96
C TRP A 123 -8.63 8.43 -4.35
N HIS A 124 -8.27 7.18 -4.61
CA HIS A 124 -7.69 6.77 -5.88
C HIS A 124 -7.90 5.29 -6.15
N GLN A 125 -7.56 4.89 -7.37
CA GLN A 125 -7.41 3.49 -7.77
C GLN A 125 -5.98 3.28 -8.25
N ASP A 126 -5.29 2.30 -7.64
CA ASP A 126 -3.91 1.93 -7.96
C ASP A 126 -3.73 1.74 -9.49
N MET A 127 -4.68 1.06 -10.14
CA MET A 127 -4.62 0.73 -11.56
C MET A 127 -4.48 1.95 -12.49
N ARG A 128 -4.83 3.15 -12.02
CA ARG A 128 -4.62 4.41 -12.76
C ARG A 128 -3.12 4.62 -13.06
N TYR A 129 -2.26 4.11 -12.20
CA TYR A 129 -0.83 4.36 -12.22
C TYR A 129 -0.03 3.19 -12.79
N TRP A 130 -0.53 1.96 -12.64
CA TRP A 130 0.22 0.75 -12.99
C TRP A 130 0.16 0.36 -14.45
N GLY A 131 -0.92 0.64 -15.19
CA GLY A 131 -0.97 0.31 -16.62
C GLY A 131 -0.66 -1.16 -16.90
N ILE A 132 -1.46 -2.04 -16.30
CA ILE A 132 -1.38 -3.49 -16.47
C ILE A 132 -2.73 -3.99 -16.98
N ALA A 133 -2.73 -5.03 -17.79
CA ALA A 133 -3.92 -5.75 -18.20
C ALA A 133 -3.70 -7.26 -18.08
N GLY A 134 -4.72 -8.06 -18.40
CA GLY A 134 -4.63 -9.52 -18.38
C GLY A 134 -4.88 -10.17 -17.01
N GLY A 135 -5.10 -9.38 -15.96
CA GLY A 135 -5.47 -9.88 -14.63
C GLY A 135 -5.56 -8.76 -13.60
N PRO A 136 -6.07 -9.05 -12.39
CA PRO A 136 -6.10 -8.08 -11.29
C PRO A 136 -4.67 -7.77 -10.82
N VAL A 137 -4.46 -6.51 -10.43
CA VAL A 137 -3.30 -6.10 -9.62
C VAL A 137 -3.74 -6.09 -8.18
N LEU A 138 -2.99 -6.74 -7.30
CA LEU A 138 -3.33 -6.85 -5.90
C LEU A 138 -2.24 -6.20 -5.06
N SER A 139 -2.66 -5.24 -4.24
CA SER A 139 -1.81 -4.51 -3.31
C SER A 139 -1.94 -5.13 -1.93
N VAL A 140 -0.82 -5.49 -1.32
CA VAL A 140 -0.71 -5.85 0.10
C VAL A 140 -0.22 -4.64 0.87
N TRP A 141 -0.81 -4.37 2.02
CA TRP A 141 -0.27 -3.44 3.01
C TRP A 141 0.06 -4.22 4.28
N LEU A 142 1.35 -4.46 4.54
CA LEU A 142 1.86 -5.16 5.72
C LEU A 142 2.27 -4.16 6.80
N ALA A 143 1.67 -4.25 7.97
CA ALA A 143 1.83 -3.32 9.07
C ALA A 143 3.17 -3.54 9.81
N LEU A 144 4.08 -2.57 9.78
CA LEU A 144 5.20 -2.53 10.73
C LEU A 144 4.78 -1.84 12.04
N ASP A 145 3.89 -0.85 11.97
CA ASP A 145 3.27 -0.23 13.15
C ASP A 145 1.76 -0.47 13.15
N ASP A 146 1.13 -0.27 14.31
CA ASP A 146 -0.32 -0.22 14.37
C ASP A 146 -0.84 0.85 13.41
N SER A 147 -1.82 0.49 12.58
CA SER A 147 -2.49 1.35 11.63
C SER A 147 -3.92 1.54 12.12
N GLN A 148 -4.20 2.70 12.71
CA GLN A 148 -5.47 3.05 13.33
C GLN A 148 -6.00 4.33 12.68
N ARG A 149 -7.27 4.66 12.94
CA ARG A 149 -7.92 5.80 12.29
C ARG A 149 -7.14 7.11 12.50
N GLU A 150 -6.71 7.36 13.73
CA GLU A 150 -6.02 8.59 14.14
C GLU A 150 -4.61 8.76 13.55
N ASN A 151 -3.95 7.67 13.16
CA ASN A 151 -2.63 7.69 12.53
C ASN A 151 -2.68 7.37 11.02
N GLY A 152 -3.88 7.42 10.45
CA GLY A 152 -4.11 7.35 9.01
C GLY A 152 -4.21 5.93 8.47
N ALA A 153 -5.01 5.07 9.08
CA ALA A 153 -5.36 3.77 8.53
C ALA A 153 -5.91 3.87 7.09
N LEU A 154 -5.73 2.79 6.33
CA LEU A 154 -6.35 2.65 5.01
C LEU A 154 -7.87 2.70 5.16
N GLN A 155 -8.54 3.36 4.24
CA GLN A 155 -9.98 3.34 4.10
C GLN A 155 -10.36 2.99 2.66
N VAL A 156 -11.47 2.27 2.50
CA VAL A 156 -11.93 1.74 1.22
C VAL A 156 -13.41 2.00 1.03
N ILE A 157 -13.87 2.03 -0.22
CA ILE A 157 -15.29 1.92 -0.56
C ILE A 157 -15.51 0.48 -1.09
N PRO A 158 -16.16 -0.41 -0.31
CA PRO A 158 -16.30 -1.80 -0.71
C PRO A 158 -17.04 -2.00 -2.04
N GLY A 159 -16.56 -2.94 -2.86
CA GLY A 159 -17.19 -3.37 -4.10
C GLY A 159 -16.95 -2.47 -5.33
N THR A 160 -16.27 -1.33 -5.18
CA THR A 160 -16.06 -0.41 -6.31
C THR A 160 -15.07 -0.92 -7.36
N HIS A 161 -14.32 -1.99 -7.07
CA HIS A 161 -13.46 -2.64 -8.06
C HIS A 161 -14.26 -3.20 -9.25
N HIS A 162 -15.55 -3.49 -9.06
CA HIS A 162 -16.48 -3.89 -10.13
C HIS A 162 -16.92 -2.74 -11.03
N SER A 163 -16.73 -1.48 -10.60
CA SER A 163 -17.17 -0.29 -11.35
C SER A 163 -16.17 0.16 -12.42
N GLY A 164 -15.02 -0.51 -12.53
CA GLY A 164 -13.95 -0.11 -13.42
C GLY A 164 -13.24 1.16 -12.96
N MET A 165 -12.44 1.75 -13.84
CA MET A 165 -11.65 2.95 -13.54
C MET A 165 -12.52 4.20 -13.50
N LEU A 166 -12.52 4.91 -12.37
CA LEU A 166 -13.16 6.21 -12.21
C LEU A 166 -12.24 7.34 -12.74
N PRO A 167 -12.83 8.47 -13.19
CA PRO A 167 -12.08 9.68 -13.50
C PRO A 167 -11.20 10.11 -12.32
N HIS A 168 -9.92 10.41 -12.60
CA HIS A 168 -9.04 11.09 -11.64
C HIS A 168 -8.72 12.50 -12.16
N ARG A 169 -8.69 13.47 -11.26
CA ARG A 169 -8.33 14.87 -11.50
C ARG A 169 -7.14 15.27 -10.63
N GLN A 170 -6.56 16.44 -10.88
CA GLN A 170 -5.54 17.00 -9.98
C GLN A 170 -6.17 17.27 -8.61
N ALA A 171 -5.50 16.83 -7.54
CA ALA A 171 -5.93 17.10 -6.19
C ALA A 171 -5.66 18.55 -5.82
N ILE A 172 -6.64 19.17 -5.18
CA ILE A 172 -6.59 20.60 -4.81
C ILE A 172 -5.95 20.78 -3.43
N ARG A 173 -6.17 19.82 -2.53
CA ARG A 173 -5.69 19.89 -1.15
C ARG A 173 -4.19 19.54 -1.08
N PRO A 174 -3.34 20.39 -0.46
CA PRO A 174 -1.92 20.12 -0.30
C PRO A 174 -1.67 18.96 0.67
N GLY A 175 -0.56 18.25 0.48
CA GLY A 175 -0.13 17.12 1.32
C GLY A 175 -0.44 15.73 0.73
N ASN A 176 -0.92 15.65 -0.51
CA ASN A 176 -1.17 14.36 -1.16
C ASN A 176 0.16 13.65 -1.47
N MET A 177 0.34 12.45 -0.95
CA MET A 177 1.54 11.65 -1.11
C MET A 177 1.62 10.94 -2.47
N LEU A 178 0.54 10.94 -3.26
CA LEU A 178 0.54 10.35 -4.60
C LEU A 178 1.43 11.17 -5.53
N SER A 179 2.42 10.52 -6.17
CA SER A 179 3.45 11.22 -6.97
C SER A 179 2.93 12.02 -8.15
N VAL A 180 1.69 11.78 -8.60
CA VAL A 180 1.04 12.55 -9.69
C VAL A 180 0.03 13.58 -9.18
N ASN A 181 -0.11 13.71 -7.87
CA ASN A 181 -1.06 14.58 -7.17
C ASN A 181 -2.48 14.49 -7.76
N GLN A 182 -3.00 13.27 -7.92
CA GLN A 182 -4.35 13.04 -8.45
C GLN A 182 -5.28 12.46 -7.40
N GLU A 183 -6.57 12.67 -7.60
CA GLU A 183 -7.65 12.11 -6.78
C GLU A 183 -8.86 11.75 -7.64
N ILE A 184 -9.67 10.83 -7.16
CA ILE A 184 -11.05 10.65 -7.60
C ILE A 184 -11.86 11.79 -6.95
N PRO A 185 -12.55 12.62 -7.74
CA PRO A 185 -13.36 13.72 -7.21
C PRO A 185 -14.37 13.22 -6.18
N GLU A 186 -14.56 13.98 -5.09
CA GLU A 186 -15.44 13.60 -3.99
C GLU A 186 -16.88 13.31 -4.45
N GLU A 187 -17.37 14.01 -5.48
CA GLU A 187 -18.70 13.76 -6.04
C GLU A 187 -18.87 12.38 -6.70
N LEU A 188 -17.77 11.68 -6.96
CA LEU A 188 -17.74 10.31 -7.50
C LEU A 188 -17.48 9.25 -6.42
N VAL A 189 -17.26 9.66 -5.17
CA VAL A 189 -16.99 8.77 -4.04
C VAL A 189 -18.19 8.78 -3.09
N ASP A 190 -18.80 7.63 -2.87
CA ASP A 190 -19.87 7.47 -1.88
C ASP A 190 -19.25 7.33 -0.47
N ALA A 191 -18.86 8.47 0.11
CA ALA A 191 -18.14 8.51 1.38
C ALA A 191 -18.91 7.87 2.56
N GLU A 192 -20.23 7.79 2.49
CA GLU A 192 -21.07 7.13 3.52
C GLU A 192 -20.84 5.61 3.58
N LYS A 193 -20.30 5.02 2.50
CA LYS A 193 -19.94 3.59 2.44
C LYS A 193 -18.50 3.32 2.88
N THR A 194 -17.80 4.32 3.41
CA THR A 194 -16.40 4.17 3.82
C THR A 194 -16.25 3.10 4.91
N VAL A 195 -15.33 2.17 4.67
CA VAL A 195 -14.88 1.19 5.66
C VAL A 195 -13.41 1.41 5.96
N TYR A 196 -13.08 1.56 7.24
CA TYR A 196 -11.69 1.61 7.70
C TYR A 196 -11.10 0.20 7.81
N CYS A 197 -9.82 0.10 7.49
CA CYS A 197 -9.03 -1.13 7.57
C CYS A 197 -7.94 -0.99 8.67
N PRO A 198 -8.32 -0.96 9.96
CA PRO A 198 -7.33 -0.90 11.03
C PRO A 198 -6.54 -2.20 11.11
N LEU A 199 -5.26 -2.09 11.44
CA LEU A 199 -4.32 -3.20 11.56
C LEU A 199 -3.49 -3.05 12.82
N LEU A 200 -3.28 -4.15 13.53
CA LEU A 200 -2.20 -4.26 14.49
C LEU A 200 -0.89 -4.54 13.75
N ALA A 201 0.23 -4.12 14.32
CA ALA A 201 1.54 -4.43 13.79
C ALA A 201 1.73 -5.95 13.57
N GLY A 202 2.31 -6.32 12.43
CA GLY A 202 2.44 -7.72 11.99
C GLY A 202 1.21 -8.27 11.25
N GLN A 203 0.10 -7.53 11.17
CA GLN A 203 -1.04 -7.87 10.31
C GLN A 203 -0.89 -7.25 8.92
N MET A 204 -1.67 -7.76 7.96
CA MET A 204 -1.81 -7.15 6.64
C MET A 204 -3.27 -6.91 6.27
N SER A 205 -3.45 -5.98 5.32
CA SER A 205 -4.63 -5.92 4.45
C SER A 205 -4.21 -6.15 3.01
N ILE A 206 -5.14 -6.57 2.17
CA ILE A 206 -4.96 -6.63 0.72
C ILE A 206 -6.15 -5.96 0.03
N HIS A 207 -5.92 -5.33 -1.12
CA HIS A 207 -6.99 -4.75 -1.92
C HIS A 207 -6.72 -4.83 -3.42
N ASP A 208 -7.80 -4.85 -4.18
CA ASP A 208 -7.79 -4.82 -5.64
C ASP A 208 -7.31 -3.46 -6.14
N GLY A 209 -6.54 -3.45 -7.23
CA GLY A 209 -6.03 -2.23 -7.84
C GLY A 209 -7.12 -1.29 -8.37
N LEU A 210 -8.35 -1.78 -8.57
CA LEU A 210 -9.53 -0.97 -8.92
C LEU A 210 -10.39 -0.62 -7.70
N LEU A 211 -10.07 -1.06 -6.49
CA LEU A 211 -10.81 -0.63 -5.31
C LEU A 211 -10.52 0.84 -5.02
N VAL A 212 -11.56 1.63 -4.76
CA VAL A 212 -11.42 3.04 -4.38
C VAL A 212 -10.96 3.09 -2.93
N HIS A 213 -9.79 3.67 -2.71
CA HIS A 213 -9.18 3.71 -1.39
C HIS A 213 -8.39 4.99 -1.13
N ALA A 214 -8.19 5.31 0.15
CA ALA A 214 -7.53 6.51 0.64
C ALA A 214 -6.87 6.26 2.01
N SER A 215 -6.14 7.25 2.53
CA SER A 215 -5.80 7.27 3.96
C SER A 215 -5.61 8.69 4.47
N ASP A 216 -6.24 8.98 5.61
CA ASP A 216 -6.20 10.28 6.27
C ASP A 216 -4.81 10.62 6.84
N PRO A 217 -4.51 11.90 7.13
CA PRO A 217 -3.26 12.26 7.79
C PRO A 217 -3.05 11.58 9.13
N ASN A 218 -1.78 11.48 9.54
CA ASN A 218 -1.46 11.11 10.92
C ASN A 218 -1.63 12.35 11.82
N THR A 219 -2.62 12.27 12.71
CA THR A 219 -2.93 13.31 13.70
C THR A 219 -2.56 12.88 15.12
N SER A 220 -1.93 11.73 15.26
CA SER A 220 -1.50 11.14 16.52
C SER A 220 0.00 11.35 16.78
N GLN A 221 0.46 10.91 17.95
CA GLN A 221 1.88 10.86 18.31
C GLN A 221 2.57 9.54 17.99
N ARG A 222 1.90 8.64 17.24
CA ARG A 222 2.45 7.34 16.88
C ARG A 222 2.72 7.31 15.38
N ARG A 223 3.94 6.94 15.00
CA ARG A 223 4.26 6.66 13.59
C ARG A 223 3.36 5.55 13.07
N ARG A 224 2.94 5.68 11.82
CA ARG A 224 2.28 4.61 11.06
C ARG A 224 3.18 4.25 9.90
N CYS A 225 3.92 3.15 10.00
CA CYS A 225 4.66 2.62 8.86
C CYS A 225 4.16 1.25 8.40
N GLY A 226 4.05 1.10 7.07
CA GLY A 226 3.71 -0.16 6.44
C GLY A 226 4.46 -0.39 5.14
N PHE A 227 4.54 -1.66 4.78
CA PHE A 227 5.21 -2.15 3.59
C PHE A 227 4.15 -2.54 2.54
N VAL A 228 4.13 -1.78 1.44
CA VAL A 228 3.28 -2.04 0.29
C VAL A 228 3.96 -3.02 -0.64
N ILE A 229 3.25 -4.07 -1.05
CA ILE A 229 3.77 -5.10 -1.95
C ILE A 229 2.73 -5.35 -3.03
N ARG A 230 3.13 -5.28 -4.30
CA ARG A 230 2.19 -5.46 -5.41
C ARG A 230 2.44 -6.75 -6.15
N TYR A 231 1.36 -7.49 -6.39
CA TYR A 231 1.40 -8.76 -7.09
C TYR A 231 0.44 -8.77 -8.28
N VAL A 232 0.80 -9.55 -9.28
CA VAL A 232 -0.04 -9.84 -10.46
C VAL A 232 0.05 -11.32 -10.82
N PRO A 233 -0.98 -11.92 -11.43
CA PRO A 233 -0.84 -13.26 -12.00
C PRO A 233 0.14 -13.22 -13.18
N THR A 234 0.81 -14.33 -13.48
CA THR A 234 1.81 -14.39 -14.58
C THR A 234 1.22 -14.10 -15.96
N CYS A 235 -0.09 -14.29 -16.16
CA CYS A 235 -0.78 -13.93 -17.40
C CYS A 235 -0.96 -12.41 -17.60
N ALA A 236 -0.79 -11.61 -16.55
CA ALA A 236 -0.85 -10.16 -16.66
C ALA A 236 0.27 -9.63 -17.57
N TYR A 237 0.06 -8.49 -18.19
CA TYR A 237 1.04 -7.85 -19.07
C TYR A 237 0.98 -6.32 -18.97
N PRO A 238 2.13 -5.64 -19.15
CA PRO A 238 2.16 -4.18 -19.16
C PRO A 238 1.44 -3.64 -20.40
N ILE A 239 0.62 -2.61 -20.21
CA ILE A 239 0.04 -1.81 -21.30
C ILE A 239 0.80 -0.49 -21.42
N GLN A 240 1.09 -0.12 -22.66
CA GLN A 240 1.77 1.14 -22.94
C GLN A 240 0.76 2.29 -22.90
N ASP A 241 1.18 3.35 -22.23
CA ASP A 241 0.50 4.64 -22.18
C ASP A 241 1.50 5.65 -22.73
N PRO A 242 1.27 6.19 -23.95
CA PRO A 242 2.22 7.10 -24.58
C PRO A 242 2.52 8.33 -23.74
N ASP A 243 1.54 8.78 -22.94
CA ASP A 243 1.66 9.95 -22.08
C ASP A 243 2.33 9.60 -20.73
N ARG A 244 2.40 8.30 -20.39
CA ARG A 244 3.01 7.80 -19.16
C ARG A 244 3.72 6.46 -19.39
N PRO A 245 4.93 6.46 -19.98
CA PRO A 245 5.70 5.23 -20.19
C PRO A 245 6.03 4.58 -18.84
N ARG A 246 5.83 3.26 -18.75
CA ARG A 246 6.04 2.47 -17.53
C ARG A 246 7.15 1.46 -17.72
N LYS A 247 7.99 1.29 -16.70
CA LYS A 247 9.04 0.26 -16.64
C LYS A 247 8.92 -0.51 -15.34
N PHE A 248 8.95 -1.83 -15.42
CA PHE A 248 8.79 -2.73 -14.28
C PHE A 248 10.09 -3.46 -13.97
N GLN A 249 11.12 -2.70 -13.61
CA GLN A 249 12.50 -3.20 -13.46
C GLN A 249 12.71 -4.11 -12.25
N ALA A 250 11.77 -4.10 -11.29
CA ALA A 250 11.86 -4.86 -10.05
C ALA A 250 11.00 -6.14 -10.05
N THR A 251 10.47 -6.51 -11.23
CA THR A 251 9.60 -7.67 -11.39
C THR A 251 10.35 -8.97 -11.16
N MET A 252 9.72 -9.87 -10.41
CA MET A 252 10.27 -11.18 -10.11
C MET A 252 9.17 -12.21 -9.95
N LEU A 253 9.46 -13.47 -10.25
CA LEU A 253 8.59 -14.57 -9.88
C LEU A 253 8.53 -14.67 -8.33
N ALA A 254 7.33 -14.47 -7.78
CA ALA A 254 7.07 -14.62 -6.35
C ALA A 254 6.85 -16.09 -6.00
N CYS A 255 6.02 -16.80 -6.78
CA CYS A 255 5.78 -18.23 -6.66
C CYS A 255 5.22 -18.82 -7.96
N GLY A 256 5.27 -20.15 -8.09
CA GLY A 256 4.74 -20.87 -9.24
C GLY A 256 5.70 -20.90 -10.43
N MET A 257 5.16 -20.80 -11.65
CA MET A 257 5.90 -20.79 -12.92
C MET A 257 5.39 -19.68 -13.84
N ASP A 258 6.32 -18.96 -14.49
CA ASP A 258 5.96 -17.98 -15.53
C ASP A 258 6.10 -18.60 -16.93
N HIS A 259 4.96 -18.96 -17.52
CA HIS A 259 4.89 -19.46 -18.89
C HIS A 259 4.76 -18.34 -19.94
N PHE A 260 4.42 -17.11 -19.52
CA PHE A 260 4.08 -16.01 -20.43
C PHE A 260 5.28 -15.10 -20.71
N ASN A 261 6.15 -14.89 -19.72
CA ASN A 261 7.35 -14.05 -19.83
C ASN A 261 7.05 -12.60 -20.26
N HIS A 262 5.89 -12.06 -19.88
CA HIS A 262 5.49 -10.69 -20.23
C HIS A 262 6.32 -9.60 -19.52
N PHE A 263 6.90 -9.92 -18.36
CA PHE A 263 7.72 -9.01 -17.56
C PHE A 263 9.22 -9.31 -17.66
N SER A 264 9.60 -10.37 -18.37
CA SER A 264 11.00 -10.69 -18.64
C SER A 264 11.59 -9.58 -19.51
N ASN A 265 12.63 -8.88 -19.02
CA ASN A 265 13.40 -7.94 -19.84
C ASN A 265 13.92 -8.70 -21.07
N LYS A 266 13.25 -8.56 -22.22
CA LYS A 266 13.85 -8.89 -23.50
C LYS A 266 14.94 -7.86 -23.71
N SER A 267 16.17 -8.20 -23.32
CA SER A 267 17.35 -7.48 -23.76
C SER A 267 17.31 -7.43 -25.28
N THR A 268 16.94 -6.29 -25.83
CA THR A 268 17.31 -5.86 -27.19
C THR A 268 18.42 -4.85 -27.06
#